data_AF-A0A382EC36-F1
#
_entry.id   AF-A0A382EC36-F1
#
_cell.length_a   1.000
_cell.length_b   1.000
_cell.length_c   1.000
_cell.angle_alpha   90.00
_cell.angle_beta   90.00
_cell.angle_gamma   90.00
#
_symmetry.space_group_name_H-M   'P 1'
#
loop_
_entity.id
_entity.type
_entity.pdbx_description
1 polymer ?
#
loop_
_entity_poly.entity_id
_entity_poly.type
_entity_poly.pdbx_seq_one_letter_code
_entity_poly.pdbx_strand_id
1 'polypeptide(L)' 'KPAMTPNMAGTGPMFDFGDTLGIPIATSGIDHPSHKIHAPNENITKEDFLLGAKHAALIIDRFAKDWS' A
#
# COMPACT_ATOMS: atom_id res chain seq x y z
N LYS A 1 5.34 -14.06 -8.19
CA LYS A 1 6.03 -12.75 -8.40
C LYS A 1 5.01 -11.66 -8.11
N PRO A 2 5.34 -10.62 -7.31
CA PRO A 2 4.39 -9.54 -7.03
C PRO A 2 4.03 -8.78 -8.32
N ALA A 3 2.78 -8.32 -8.42
CA ALA A 3 2.36 -7.40 -9.47
C ALA A 3 2.81 -5.99 -9.10
N MET A 4 3.44 -5.29 -10.04
CA MET A 4 3.93 -3.92 -9.87
C MET A 4 3.38 -3.08 -11.02
N THR A 5 2.73 -1.98 -10.69
CA THR A 5 2.27 -0.98 -11.65
C THR A 5 2.95 0.35 -11.35
N PRO A 6 3.19 1.21 -12.37
CA PRO A 6 3.77 2.53 -12.14
C PRO A 6 2.87 3.43 -11.27
N ASN A 7 1.56 3.25 -11.38
CA ASN A 7 0.54 3.96 -10.61
C ASN A 7 -0.75 3.14 -10.52
N MET A 8 -1.66 3.58 -9.66
CA MET A 8 -3.06 3.15 -9.63
C MET A 8 -3.93 4.14 -10.41
N ALA A 9 -5.12 3.72 -10.85
CA ALA A 9 -6.07 4.60 -11.54
C ALA A 9 -6.68 5.67 -10.62
N GLY A 10 -6.68 5.44 -9.30
CA GLY A 10 -7.09 6.42 -8.30
C GLY A 10 -6.08 7.56 -8.17
N THR A 11 -6.57 8.74 -7.82
CA THR A 11 -5.74 9.90 -7.52
C THR A 11 -5.44 9.98 -6.03
N GLY A 12 -4.35 10.66 -5.70
CA GLY A 12 -3.94 10.97 -4.34
C GLY A 12 -2.82 12.00 -4.34
N PRO A 13 -2.42 12.53 -3.18
CA PRO A 13 -1.46 13.62 -3.09
C PRO A 13 0.00 13.19 -3.34
N MET A 14 0.24 12.05 -4.01
CA MET A 14 1.61 11.53 -4.23
C MET A 14 2.52 12.54 -4.94
N PHE A 15 1.97 13.36 -5.86
CA PHE A 15 2.73 14.42 -6.52
C PHE A 15 3.26 15.44 -5.52
N ASP A 16 2.43 15.90 -4.59
CA ASP A 16 2.82 16.92 -3.61
C ASP A 16 3.98 16.44 -2.73
N PHE A 17 3.98 15.16 -2.34
CA PHE A 17 5.09 14.59 -1.57
C PHE A 17 6.34 14.35 -2.43
N GLY A 18 6.18 13.77 -3.62
CA GLY A 18 7.30 13.39 -4.48
C GLY A 18 8.04 14.60 -5.03
N ASP A 19 7.31 15.61 -5.47
CA ASP A 19 7.85 16.85 -6.04
C ASP A 19 8.39 17.77 -4.93
N THR A 20 7.60 18.02 -3.88
CA THR A 20 7.99 19.00 -2.84
C THR A 20 9.11 18.48 -1.95
N LEU A 21 9.07 17.21 -1.54
CA LEU A 21 10.06 16.64 -0.61
C LEU A 21 11.21 15.91 -1.34
N GLY A 22 11.07 15.62 -2.63
CA GLY A 22 12.09 14.91 -3.42
C GLY A 22 12.35 13.48 -2.95
N ILE A 23 11.37 12.83 -2.30
CA ILE A 23 11.52 11.48 -1.74
C ILE A 23 10.92 10.42 -2.68
N PRO A 24 11.52 9.20 -2.76
CA PRO A 24 10.91 8.10 -3.47
C PRO A 24 9.64 7.62 -2.77
N ILE A 25 8.58 7.36 -3.54
CA ILE A 25 7.28 6.94 -3.00
C ILE A 25 6.89 5.61 -3.64
N ALA A 26 6.48 4.66 -2.79
CA ALA A 26 5.83 3.43 -3.19
C ALA A 26 4.64 3.19 -2.27
N THR A 27 3.58 2.58 -2.79
CA THR A 27 2.39 2.22 -2.01
C THR A 27 2.24 0.70 -1.99
N SER A 28 1.80 0.20 -0.84
CA SER A 28 1.36 -1.18 -0.69
C SER A 28 0.09 -1.18 0.15
N GLY A 29 -0.89 -1.96 -0.27
CA GLY A 29 -2.18 -2.07 0.39
C GLY A 29 -2.72 -3.49 0.31
N ILE A 30 -3.94 -3.64 0.80
CA ILE A 30 -4.66 -4.92 0.85
C ILE A 30 -5.94 -4.87 0.05
N ASP A 31 -5.99 -4.08 -1.03
CA ASP A 31 -7.22 -3.97 -1.81
C ASP A 31 -7.54 -5.27 -2.58
N HIS A 32 -8.83 -5.52 -2.76
CA HIS A 32 -9.38 -6.64 -3.50
C HIS A 32 -10.67 -6.17 -4.21
N PRO A 33 -10.98 -6.64 -5.42
CA PRO A 33 -12.13 -6.17 -6.20
C PRO A 33 -13.50 -6.25 -5.49
N SER A 34 -13.63 -7.11 -4.47
CA SER A 34 -14.85 -7.27 -3.68
C SER A 34 -14.98 -6.32 -2.49
N HIS A 35 -13.99 -5.47 -2.21
CA HIS A 35 -13.98 -4.61 -1.01
C HIS A 35 -14.99 -3.49 -1.06
N LYS A 36 -15.50 -3.13 -2.24
CA LYS A 36 -16.52 -2.08 -2.40
C LYS A 36 -16.08 -0.76 -1.73
N ILE A 37 -14.82 -0.37 -1.93
CA ILE A 37 -14.29 0.89 -1.44
C ILE A 37 -15.24 2.02 -1.87
N HIS A 38 -15.70 2.82 -0.91
CA HIS A 38 -16.67 3.91 -1.11
C HIS A 38 -18.08 3.46 -1.58
N ALA A 39 -18.46 2.21 -1.35
CA ALA A 39 -19.80 1.68 -1.66
C ALA A 39 -20.40 0.90 -0.47
N PRO A 40 -21.72 0.68 -0.44
CA PRO A 40 -22.37 -0.02 0.68
C PRO A 40 -21.82 -1.43 0.92
N ASN A 41 -21.67 -1.78 2.20
CA ASN A 41 -21.02 -3.02 2.65
C ASN A 41 -19.55 -3.11 2.22
N GLU A 42 -18.83 -1.99 2.33
CA GLU A 42 -17.37 -1.98 2.29
C GLU A 42 -16.81 -3.01 3.27
N ASN A 43 -15.86 -3.83 2.84
CA ASN A 43 -15.37 -4.97 3.60
C ASN A 43 -13.91 -5.28 3.31
N ILE A 44 -13.32 -6.09 4.19
CA ILE A 44 -12.00 -6.70 4.07
C ILE A 44 -12.09 -8.11 4.62
N THR A 45 -11.38 -9.08 4.02
CA THR A 45 -11.33 -10.43 4.61
C THR A 45 -10.43 -10.42 5.85
N LYS A 46 -10.67 -11.34 6.79
CA LYS A 46 -9.79 -11.50 7.97
C LYS A 46 -8.37 -11.88 7.55
N GLU A 47 -8.24 -12.62 6.45
CA GLU A 47 -6.96 -13.08 5.93
C GLU A 47 -6.17 -11.93 5.31
N ASP A 48 -6.78 -11.13 4.43
CA ASP A 48 -6.14 -9.95 3.83
C ASP A 48 -5.71 -8.95 4.89
N PHE A 49 -6.55 -8.72 5.92
CA PHE A 49 -6.19 -7.88 7.05
C PHE A 49 -4.95 -8.40 7.80
N LEU A 50 -4.91 -9.70 8.12
CA LEU A 50 -3.80 -10.32 8.83
C LEU A 50 -2.51 -10.31 8.00
N LEU A 51 -2.59 -10.69 6.72
CA LEU A 51 -1.44 -10.74 5.81
C LEU A 51 -0.93 -9.34 5.48
N GLY A 52 -1.82 -8.35 5.34
CA GLY A 52 -1.47 -6.94 5.20
C GLY A 52 -0.70 -6.40 6.38
N ALA A 53 -1.16 -6.67 7.60
CA ALA A 53 -0.46 -6.26 8.81
C ALA A 53 0.94 -6.86 8.89
N LYS A 54 1.08 -8.16 8.56
CA LYS A 54 2.38 -8.83 8.46
C LYS A 54 3.26 -8.23 7.37
N HIS A 55 2.67 -7.87 6.23
CA HIS A 55 3.41 -7.26 5.12
C HIS A 55 3.94 -5.87 5.50
N ALA A 56 3.13 -5.02 6.13
CA ALA A 56 3.57 -3.72 6.63
C ALA A 56 4.70 -3.86 7.65
N ALA A 57 4.58 -4.79 8.60
CA ALA A 57 5.63 -5.07 9.57
C ALA A 57 6.92 -5.56 8.90
N LEU A 58 6.81 -6.41 7.86
CA LEU A 58 7.96 -6.89 7.11
C LEU A 58 8.65 -5.77 6.33
N ILE A 59 7.90 -4.85 5.72
CA ILE A 59 8.48 -3.68 5.04
C ILE A 59 9.34 -2.88 6.03
N ILE A 60 8.79 -2.56 7.21
CA ILE A 60 9.51 -1.79 8.24
C ILE A 60 10.77 -2.55 8.70
N ASP A 61 10.65 -3.85 9.01
CA ASP A 61 11.77 -4.69 9.43
C ASP A 61 12.89 -4.76 8.38
N ARG A 62 12.54 -4.83 7.08
CA ARG A 62 13.52 -4.86 5.99
C ARG A 62 14.23 -3.52 5.84
N PHE A 63 13.49 -2.41 5.84
CA PHE A 63 14.10 -1.08 5.81
C PHE A 63 15.00 -0.83 7.03
N ALA A 64 14.61 -1.30 8.22
CA ALA A 64 15.44 -1.17 9.41
C ALA A 64 16.75 -1.97 9.31
N LYS A 65 16.73 -3.16 8.69
CA LYS A 65 17.93 -3.99 8.45
C LYS A 65 18.83 -3.44 7.34
N ASP A 66 18.25 -2.83 6.32
CA ASP A 66 19.01 -2.21 5.23
C ASP A 66 19.61 -0.85 5.65
N TRP A 67 19.10 -0.26 6.73
CA TRP A 67 19.57 1.02 7.28
C TRP A 67 20.86 0.91 8.11
N SER A 68 21.13 -0.26 8.70
CA SER A 68 22.34 -0.54 9.49
C SER A 68 23.55 -0.90 8.63
#